data_AF-A0A9X1XU04-F1
#
_entry.id   AF-A0A9X1XU04-F1
#
_cell.length_a   1.000
_cell.length_b   1.000
_cell.length_c   1.000
_cell.angle_alpha   90.00
_cell.angle_beta   90.00
_cell.angle_gamma   90.00
#
_symmetry.space_group_name_H-M   'P 1'
#
loop_
_entity.id
_entity.type
_entity.pdbx_description
1 polymer ?
#
loop_
_entity_poly.entity_id
_entity_poly.type
_entity_poly.pdbx_seq_one_letter_code
_entity_poly.pdbx_strand_id
1 'polypeptide(L)'
;MTFFDFLKDLNDTAKERLKTPISGAFIFSFAIYNWRPIAQLFLSTNSIEDRIEIINVEYCNWSAIIVPIVMALIYTLIVPAIMIMIDWILVPIKKNRITRIYVSKEFLTEKKIKYASQEFKLKSVETGNKQIEEFQMKIKTLEESLKQMNNSYNNTISELNERLSQSNLLNVNYLEEVNFLKTNKESEESDSYIIKTIPKKIKEQFLRINYSRTDGEIDFSNHDVSESLIKYLIAYNLVKKHNEDGKFYITTKGVNLFHHLNMVNNL
;
A
#
# COMPACT_ATOMS: atom_id res chain seq x y z
N MET A 1 82.07 40.13 -4.60
CA MET A 1 81.70 39.00 -5.46
C MET A 1 82.48 37.79 -5.01
N THR A 2 81.80 36.82 -4.42
CA THR A 2 82.43 35.56 -4.01
C THR A 2 82.71 34.72 -5.25
N PHE A 3 83.78 33.92 -5.26
CA PHE A 3 84.14 33.04 -6.38
C PHE A 3 82.97 32.13 -6.83
N PHE A 4 82.11 31.75 -5.89
CA PHE A 4 80.86 31.02 -6.16
C PHE A 4 79.84 31.80 -6.98
N ASP A 5 79.73 33.13 -6.80
CA ASP A 5 78.83 33.97 -7.59
C ASP A 5 79.32 34.06 -9.04
N PHE A 6 80.63 34.16 -9.26
CA PHE A 6 81.22 34.14 -10.60
C PHE A 6 81.00 32.81 -11.33
N LEU A 7 81.16 31.67 -10.64
CA LEU A 7 80.85 30.36 -11.22
C LEU A 7 79.37 30.19 -11.54
N LYS A 8 78.48 30.76 -10.71
CA LYS A 8 77.03 30.73 -10.93
C LYS A 8 76.65 31.59 -12.13
N ASP A 9 77.16 32.81 -12.23
CA ASP A 9 76.93 33.73 -13.35
C ASP A 9 77.47 33.16 -14.67
N LEU A 10 78.63 32.49 -14.64
CA LEU A 10 79.17 31.76 -15.79
C LEU A 10 78.30 30.56 -16.18
N ASN A 11 77.80 29.80 -15.22
CA ASN A 11 76.93 28.66 -15.49
C ASN A 11 75.58 29.09 -16.06
N ASP A 12 74.99 30.17 -15.53
CA ASP A 12 73.71 30.68 -16.00
C ASP A 12 73.85 31.32 -17.39
N THR A 13 74.94 32.04 -17.66
CA THR A 13 75.29 32.55 -19.00
C THR A 13 75.58 31.41 -19.99
N ALA A 14 76.29 30.37 -19.56
CA ALA A 14 76.56 29.20 -20.37
C ALA A 14 75.26 28.46 -20.70
N LYS A 15 74.35 28.26 -19.72
CA LYS A 15 73.03 27.67 -19.96
C LYS A 15 72.20 28.47 -20.94
N GLU A 16 72.20 29.81 -20.86
CA GLU A 16 71.45 30.64 -21.80
C GLU A 16 72.01 30.57 -23.22
N ARG A 17 73.34 30.55 -23.39
CA ARG A 17 73.96 30.45 -24.72
C ARG A 17 73.86 29.03 -25.30
N LEU A 18 73.97 27.99 -24.46
CA LEU A 18 73.79 26.59 -24.84
C LEU A 18 72.34 26.23 -25.20
N LYS A 19 71.35 27.06 -24.87
CA LYS A 19 69.97 26.92 -25.39
C LYS A 19 69.89 27.13 -26.90
N THR A 20 70.86 27.82 -27.51
CA THR A 20 70.93 27.92 -28.96
C THR A 20 71.63 26.67 -29.52
N PRO A 21 70.96 25.86 -30.37
CA PRO A 21 71.51 24.59 -30.86
C PRO A 21 72.89 24.73 -31.52
N ILE A 22 73.14 25.88 -32.15
CA ILE A 22 74.38 26.19 -32.85
C ILE A 22 75.54 26.46 -31.87
N SER A 23 75.30 27.20 -30.78
CA SER A 23 76.38 27.51 -29.84
C SER A 23 76.87 26.28 -29.09
N GLY A 24 75.95 25.40 -28.69
CA GLY A 24 76.32 24.11 -28.09
C GLY A 24 77.07 23.22 -29.06
N ALA A 25 76.54 23.03 -30.27
CA ALA A 25 77.20 22.23 -31.30
C ALA A 25 78.58 22.78 -31.68
N PHE A 26 78.75 24.11 -31.69
CA PHE A 26 80.03 24.76 -31.94
C PHE A 26 81.05 24.50 -30.83
N ILE A 27 80.68 24.66 -29.55
CA ILE A 27 81.59 24.39 -28.43
C ILE A 27 82.04 22.93 -28.44
N PHE A 28 81.12 21.98 -28.66
CA PHE A 28 81.47 20.56 -28.76
C PHE A 28 82.34 20.27 -29.99
N SER A 29 81.99 20.81 -31.17
CA SER A 29 82.79 20.62 -32.38
C SER A 29 84.18 21.24 -32.26
N PHE A 30 84.29 22.38 -31.58
CA PHE A 30 85.54 23.07 -31.32
C PHE A 30 86.41 22.29 -30.35
N ALA A 31 85.83 21.76 -29.27
CA ALA A 31 86.55 20.91 -28.32
C ALA A 31 87.00 19.58 -28.97
N ILE A 32 86.16 18.97 -29.82
CA ILE A 32 86.50 17.73 -30.53
C ILE A 32 87.60 17.96 -31.56
N TYR A 33 87.57 19.06 -32.32
CA TYR A 33 88.58 19.34 -33.34
C TYR A 33 89.90 19.83 -32.72
N ASN A 34 89.82 20.71 -31.73
CA ASN A 34 90.97 21.31 -31.04
C ASN A 34 91.35 20.56 -29.76
N TRP A 35 91.06 19.26 -29.67
CA TRP A 35 91.36 18.47 -28.47
C TRP A 35 92.86 18.39 -28.17
N ARG A 36 93.72 18.42 -29.20
CA ARG A 36 95.18 18.38 -29.08
C ARG A 36 95.77 19.60 -28.36
N PRO A 37 95.51 20.85 -28.80
CA PRO A 37 96.01 22.02 -28.09
C PRO A 37 95.39 22.16 -26.69
N ILE A 38 94.12 21.75 -26.50
CA ILE A 38 93.49 21.73 -25.16
C ILE A 38 94.20 20.74 -24.24
N ALA A 39 94.47 19.52 -24.71
CA ALA A 39 95.21 18.52 -23.96
C ALA A 39 96.65 18.97 -23.67
N GLN A 40 97.33 19.57 -24.65
CA GLN A 40 98.69 20.10 -24.47
C GLN A 40 98.73 21.24 -23.44
N LEU A 41 97.71 22.10 -23.40
CA LEU A 41 97.62 23.20 -22.44
C LEU A 41 97.48 22.67 -20.99
N PHE A 42 96.55 21.73 -20.77
CA PHE A 42 96.18 21.28 -19.43
C PHE A 42 96.97 20.08 -18.91
N LEU A 43 97.45 19.17 -19.78
CA LEU A 43 98.04 17.89 -19.39
C LEU A 43 99.54 17.77 -19.67
N SER A 44 100.15 18.70 -20.42
CA SER A 44 101.59 18.68 -20.68
C SER A 44 102.40 18.94 -19.40
N THR A 45 103.64 18.45 -19.35
CA THR A 45 104.62 18.72 -18.27
C THR A 45 105.60 19.84 -18.63
N ASN A 46 105.54 20.38 -19.86
CA ASN A 46 106.46 21.42 -20.34
C ASN A 46 106.30 22.76 -19.61
N SER A 47 107.25 23.68 -19.74
CA SER A 47 107.07 25.04 -19.21
C SER A 47 105.88 25.72 -19.90
N ILE A 48 105.25 26.71 -19.23
CA ILE A 48 104.07 27.41 -19.78
C ILE A 48 104.41 28.09 -21.11
N GLU A 49 105.63 28.62 -21.24
CA GLU A 49 106.14 29.30 -22.43
C GLU A 49 106.25 28.33 -23.61
N ASP A 50 106.86 27.16 -23.40
CA ASP A 50 107.01 26.13 -24.44
C ASP A 50 105.65 25.60 -24.93
N ARG A 51 104.66 25.46 -24.01
CA ARG A 51 103.31 25.03 -24.39
C ARG A 51 102.63 26.02 -25.32
N ILE A 52 102.74 27.31 -25.03
CA ILE A 52 102.11 28.37 -25.82
C ILE A 52 102.77 28.47 -27.20
N GLU A 53 104.10 28.35 -27.28
CA GLU A 53 104.81 28.37 -28.56
C GLU A 53 104.41 27.19 -29.46
N ILE A 54 104.37 25.97 -28.91
CA ILE A 54 103.92 24.77 -29.64
C ILE A 54 102.47 24.95 -30.13
N ILE A 55 101.59 25.49 -29.29
CA ILE A 55 100.18 25.75 -29.66
C ILE A 55 100.08 26.78 -30.79
N ASN A 56 100.88 27.86 -30.71
CA ASN A 56 100.83 28.94 -31.68
C ASN A 56 101.32 28.51 -33.07
N VAL A 57 102.39 27.72 -33.12
CA VAL A 57 103.00 27.28 -34.39
C VAL A 57 102.17 26.19 -35.06
N GLU A 58 101.67 25.22 -34.28
CA GLU A 58 101.08 24.00 -34.86
C GLU A 58 99.54 24.05 -34.95
N TYR A 59 98.87 24.80 -34.06
CA TYR A 59 97.42 24.72 -33.89
C TYR A 59 96.67 26.03 -34.13
N CYS A 60 97.35 27.17 -34.26
CA CYS A 60 96.73 28.49 -34.48
C CYS A 60 96.49 28.80 -35.98
N ASN A 61 95.87 27.86 -36.70
CA ASN A 61 95.54 28.01 -38.11
C ASN A 61 94.06 28.40 -38.30
N TRP A 62 93.71 29.09 -39.39
CA TRP A 62 92.31 29.46 -39.70
C TRP A 62 91.34 28.26 -39.72
N SER A 63 91.84 27.06 -40.04
CA SER A 63 91.10 25.80 -39.98
C SER A 63 90.65 25.43 -38.56
N ALA A 64 91.36 25.86 -37.52
CA ALA A 64 91.04 25.60 -36.11
C ALA A 64 89.68 26.19 -35.68
N ILE A 65 89.22 27.24 -36.38
CA ILE A 65 87.94 27.91 -36.10
C ILE A 65 86.90 27.54 -37.17
N ILE A 66 87.27 27.55 -38.45
CA ILE A 66 86.32 27.32 -39.56
C ILE A 66 85.76 25.89 -39.55
N VAL A 67 86.59 24.88 -39.31
CA VAL A 67 86.15 23.48 -39.35
C VAL A 67 85.12 23.18 -38.24
N PRO A 68 85.31 23.62 -36.98
CA PRO A 68 84.27 23.53 -35.95
C PRO A 68 82.96 24.24 -36.27
N ILE A 69 82.99 25.41 -36.94
CA ILE A 69 81.76 26.12 -37.35
C ILE A 69 80.98 25.29 -38.37
N VAL A 70 81.67 24.74 -39.37
CA VAL A 70 81.03 23.92 -40.42
C VAL A 70 80.47 22.63 -39.81
N MET A 71 81.22 21.96 -38.94
CA MET A 71 80.76 20.76 -38.23
C MET A 71 79.54 21.06 -37.36
N ALA A 72 79.50 22.19 -36.68
CA ALA A 72 78.35 22.61 -35.89
C ALA A 72 77.10 22.89 -36.74
N LEU A 73 77.27 23.52 -37.90
CA LEU A 73 76.17 23.75 -38.85
C LEU A 73 75.64 22.43 -39.42
N ILE A 74 76.54 21.52 -39.79
CA ILE A 74 76.18 20.19 -40.28
C ILE A 74 75.43 19.41 -39.19
N TYR A 75 75.94 19.40 -37.96
CA TYR A 75 75.31 18.72 -36.84
C TYR A 75 73.92 19.26 -36.52
N THR A 76 73.76 20.59 -36.50
CA THR A 76 72.46 21.22 -36.21
C THR A 76 71.42 20.99 -37.29
N LEU A 77 71.81 20.67 -38.52
CA LEU A 77 70.89 20.30 -39.61
C LEU A 77 70.62 18.79 -39.69
N ILE A 78 71.64 17.96 -39.46
CA ILE A 78 71.52 16.50 -39.53
C ILE A 78 70.64 15.96 -38.40
N VAL A 79 70.78 16.49 -37.18
CA VAL A 79 70.03 15.97 -36.03
C VAL A 79 68.50 16.12 -36.21
N PRO A 80 67.95 17.30 -36.59
CA PRO A 80 66.53 17.42 -36.92
C PRO A 80 66.09 16.52 -38.08
N ALA A 81 66.91 16.35 -39.12
CA ALA A 81 66.58 15.48 -40.24
C ALA A 81 66.43 14.01 -39.83
N ILE A 82 67.32 13.52 -38.95
CA ILE A 82 67.22 12.18 -38.36
C ILE A 82 65.97 12.07 -37.49
N MET A 83 65.65 13.09 -36.68
CA MET A 83 64.41 13.08 -35.88
C MET A 83 63.15 12.97 -36.75
N ILE A 84 63.08 13.72 -37.86
CA ILE A 84 61.96 13.65 -38.81
C ILE A 84 61.85 12.25 -39.42
N MET A 85 62.98 11.64 -39.81
CA MET A 85 63.00 10.28 -40.34
C MET A 85 62.50 9.24 -39.32
N ILE A 86 62.91 9.37 -38.05
CA ILE A 86 62.43 8.53 -36.95
C ILE A 86 60.92 8.73 -36.73
N ASP A 87 60.44 9.97 -36.78
CA ASP A 87 59.01 10.21 -36.61
C ASP A 87 58.19 9.61 -37.76
N TRP A 88 58.66 9.69 -38.99
CA TRP A 88 57.98 9.09 -40.15
C TRP A 88 57.80 7.58 -40.02
N ILE A 89 58.83 6.86 -39.52
CA ILE A 89 58.71 5.42 -39.28
C ILE A 89 57.82 5.09 -38.07
N LEU A 90 57.73 5.98 -37.08
CA LEU A 90 56.88 5.80 -35.90
C LEU A 90 55.40 6.17 -36.10
N VAL A 91 55.06 7.03 -37.07
CA VAL A 91 53.68 7.45 -37.39
C VAL A 91 52.71 6.27 -37.61
N PRO A 92 53.01 5.26 -38.45
CA PRO A 92 52.08 4.14 -38.68
C PRO A 92 51.86 3.31 -37.41
N ILE A 93 52.90 3.15 -36.58
CA ILE A 93 52.82 2.42 -35.31
C ILE A 93 51.92 3.17 -34.32
N LYS A 94 52.10 4.49 -34.20
CA LYS A 94 51.26 5.37 -33.36
C LYS A 94 49.80 5.31 -33.81
N LYS A 95 49.53 5.38 -35.13
CA LYS A 95 48.17 5.31 -35.70
C LYS A 95 47.49 3.98 -35.39
N ASN A 96 48.17 2.85 -35.62
CA ASN A 96 47.63 1.52 -35.35
C ASN A 96 47.32 1.31 -33.86
N ARG A 97 48.17 1.82 -32.97
CA ARG A 97 47.93 1.76 -31.52
C ARG A 97 46.68 2.54 -31.13
N ILE A 98 46.53 3.75 -31.66
CA ILE A 98 45.36 4.60 -31.40
C ILE A 98 44.08 3.93 -31.90
N THR A 99 44.06 3.42 -33.14
CA THR A 99 42.90 2.71 -33.70
C THR A 99 42.49 1.51 -32.85
N ARG A 100 43.45 0.68 -32.39
CA ARG A 100 43.14 -0.46 -31.50
C ARG A 100 42.50 -0.04 -30.18
N ILE A 101 42.95 1.08 -29.60
CA ILE A 101 42.37 1.62 -28.37
C ILE A 101 40.91 2.04 -28.60
N TYR A 102 40.62 2.74 -29.71
CA TYR A 102 39.26 3.16 -30.02
C TYR A 102 38.33 1.98 -30.32
N VAL A 103 38.77 1.00 -31.13
CA VAL A 103 38.01 -0.23 -31.41
C VAL A 103 37.71 -1.01 -30.12
N SER A 104 38.69 -1.10 -29.21
CA SER A 104 38.48 -1.74 -27.90
C SER A 104 37.47 -0.99 -27.04
N LYS A 105 37.56 0.35 -27.01
CA LYS A 105 36.58 1.20 -26.29
C LYS A 105 35.17 1.08 -26.88
N GLU A 106 35.04 1.02 -28.19
CA GLU A 106 33.77 0.83 -28.89
C GLU A 106 33.12 -0.51 -28.51
N PHE A 107 33.87 -1.62 -28.61
CA PHE A 107 33.39 -2.95 -28.21
C PHE A 107 32.98 -3.00 -26.73
N LEU A 108 33.76 -2.35 -25.84
CA LEU A 108 33.40 -2.23 -24.42
C LEU A 108 32.11 -1.43 -24.22
N THR A 109 31.91 -0.37 -25.01
CA THR A 109 30.73 0.49 -24.93
C THR A 109 29.50 -0.25 -25.42
N GLU A 110 29.60 -0.98 -26.52
CA GLU A 110 28.54 -1.84 -27.04
C GLU A 110 28.12 -2.91 -26.02
N LYS A 111 29.09 -3.57 -25.39
CA LYS A 111 28.81 -4.52 -24.30
C LYS A 111 28.10 -3.87 -23.13
N LYS A 112 28.49 -2.65 -22.72
CA LYS A 112 27.82 -1.90 -21.65
C LYS A 112 26.39 -1.54 -22.01
N ILE A 113 26.13 -1.08 -23.24
CA ILE A 113 24.77 -0.78 -23.72
C ILE A 113 23.92 -2.05 -23.69
N LYS A 114 24.46 -3.17 -24.20
CA LYS A 114 23.76 -4.45 -24.19
C LYS A 114 23.44 -4.91 -22.76
N TYR A 115 24.41 -4.82 -21.85
CA TYR A 115 24.21 -5.16 -20.44
C TYR A 115 23.13 -4.27 -19.79
N ALA A 116 23.21 -2.95 -19.97
CA ALA A 116 22.21 -2.01 -19.45
C ALA A 116 20.80 -2.30 -20.00
N SER A 117 20.69 -2.67 -21.29
CA SER A 117 19.41 -3.05 -21.89
C SER A 117 18.84 -4.34 -21.30
N GLN A 118 19.70 -5.30 -20.95
CA GLN A 118 19.29 -6.55 -20.30
C GLN A 118 18.87 -6.30 -18.85
N GLU A 119 19.60 -5.46 -18.12
CA GLU A 119 19.26 -5.05 -16.75
C GLU A 119 17.92 -4.30 -16.71
N PHE A 120 17.68 -3.39 -17.65
CA PHE A 120 16.39 -2.70 -17.77
C PHE A 120 15.24 -3.69 -18.03
N LYS A 121 15.43 -4.64 -18.96
CA LYS A 121 14.44 -5.71 -19.21
C LYS A 121 14.18 -6.53 -17.96
N LEU A 122 15.22 -6.94 -17.24
CA LEU A 122 15.10 -7.68 -16.00
C LEU A 122 14.32 -6.89 -14.95
N LYS A 123 14.66 -5.63 -14.71
CA LYS A 123 13.91 -4.74 -13.78
C LYS A 123 12.46 -4.53 -14.21
N SER A 124 12.19 -4.44 -15.52
CA SER A 124 10.82 -4.31 -16.02
C SER A 124 9.99 -5.57 -15.76
N VAL A 125 10.60 -6.75 -15.89
CA VAL A 125 9.95 -8.03 -15.55
C VAL A 125 9.75 -8.14 -14.04
N GLU A 126 10.74 -7.79 -13.22
CA GLU A 126 10.61 -7.76 -11.77
C GLU A 126 9.52 -6.79 -11.30
N THR A 127 9.45 -5.59 -11.90
CA THR A 127 8.41 -4.61 -11.59
C THR A 127 7.04 -5.11 -12.02
N GLY A 128 6.94 -5.74 -13.20
CA GLY A 128 5.72 -6.39 -13.66
C GLY A 128 5.25 -7.48 -12.70
N ASN A 129 6.16 -8.33 -12.22
CA ASN A 129 5.86 -9.36 -11.24
C ASN A 129 5.39 -8.77 -9.90
N LYS A 130 6.04 -7.71 -9.42
CA LYS A 130 5.59 -6.99 -8.20
C LYS A 130 4.18 -6.41 -8.36
N GLN A 131 3.87 -5.81 -9.51
CA GLN A 131 2.53 -5.32 -9.79
C GLN A 131 1.50 -6.46 -9.81
N ILE A 132 1.87 -7.62 -10.38
CA ILE A 132 1.02 -8.82 -10.35
C ILE A 132 0.77 -9.28 -8.91
N GLU A 133 1.81 -9.34 -8.07
CA GLU A 133 1.67 -9.68 -6.64
C GLU A 133 0.78 -8.68 -5.89
N GLU A 134 0.95 -7.38 -6.14
CA GLU A 134 0.09 -6.33 -5.57
C GLU A 134 -1.37 -6.49 -6.02
N PHE A 135 -1.61 -6.78 -7.30
CA PHE A 135 -2.96 -7.03 -7.81
C PHE A 135 -3.57 -8.29 -7.21
N GLN A 136 -2.80 -9.37 -7.03
CA GLN A 136 -3.26 -10.58 -6.36
C GLN A 136 -3.64 -10.31 -4.90
N MET A 137 -2.83 -9.55 -4.17
CA MET A 137 -3.18 -9.12 -2.81
C MET A 137 -4.47 -8.30 -2.79
N LYS A 138 -4.64 -7.38 -3.73
CA LYS A 138 -5.86 -6.56 -3.83
C LYS A 138 -7.11 -7.38 -4.18
N ILE A 139 -6.97 -8.38 -5.05
CA ILE A 139 -8.06 -9.33 -5.34
C ILE A 139 -8.45 -10.08 -4.07
N LYS A 140 -7.46 -10.62 -3.34
CA LYS A 140 -7.71 -11.35 -2.10
C LYS A 140 -8.41 -10.50 -1.04
N THR A 141 -7.98 -9.25 -0.85
CA THR A 141 -8.62 -8.35 0.13
C THR A 141 -10.06 -7.99 -0.27
N LEU A 142 -10.31 -7.81 -1.58
CA LEU A 142 -11.66 -7.60 -2.10
C LEU A 142 -12.55 -8.82 -1.90
N GLU A 143 -12.04 -10.03 -2.14
CA GLU A 143 -12.76 -11.29 -1.88
C GLU A 143 -13.10 -11.45 -0.40
N GLU A 144 -12.16 -11.16 0.49
CA GLU A 144 -12.39 -11.18 1.95
C GLU A 144 -13.44 -10.15 2.37
N SER A 145 -13.39 -8.94 1.82
CA SER A 145 -14.38 -7.88 2.07
C SER A 145 -15.77 -8.27 1.58
N LEU A 146 -15.88 -8.85 0.37
CA LEU A 146 -17.14 -9.36 -0.17
C LEU A 146 -17.71 -10.47 0.71
N LYS A 147 -16.86 -11.39 1.18
CA LYS A 147 -17.28 -12.46 2.09
C LYS A 147 -17.81 -11.92 3.42
N GLN A 148 -17.12 -10.94 4.01
CA GLN A 148 -17.58 -10.28 5.24
C GLN A 148 -18.91 -9.57 5.03
N MET A 149 -19.04 -8.84 3.92
CA MET A 149 -20.27 -8.11 3.59
C MET A 149 -21.44 -9.07 3.35
N ASN A 150 -21.21 -10.19 2.66
CA ASN A 150 -22.22 -11.21 2.44
C ASN A 150 -22.65 -11.89 3.77
N ASN A 151 -21.70 -12.20 4.65
CA ASN A 151 -22.02 -12.70 5.99
C ASN A 151 -22.83 -11.68 6.79
N SER A 152 -22.47 -10.40 6.73
CA SER A 152 -23.24 -9.34 7.38
C SER A 152 -24.66 -9.25 6.84
N TYR A 153 -24.83 -9.32 5.51
CA TYR A 153 -26.16 -9.33 4.89
C TYR A 153 -26.98 -10.53 5.33
N ASN A 154 -26.40 -11.74 5.36
CA ASN A 154 -27.09 -12.93 5.83
C ASN A 154 -27.53 -12.80 7.30
N ASN A 155 -26.68 -12.26 8.16
CA ASN A 155 -27.03 -11.99 9.56
C ASN A 155 -28.18 -10.98 9.65
N THR A 156 -28.12 -9.88 8.91
CA THR A 156 -29.21 -8.89 8.88
C THR A 156 -30.52 -9.49 8.35
N ILE A 157 -30.47 -10.34 7.32
CA ILE A 157 -31.65 -11.04 6.81
C ILE A 157 -32.22 -11.97 7.88
N SER A 158 -31.37 -12.69 8.62
CA SER A 158 -31.79 -13.56 9.72
C SER A 158 -32.49 -12.76 10.82
N GLU A 159 -31.91 -11.64 11.25
CA GLU A 159 -32.49 -10.75 12.27
C GLU A 159 -33.83 -10.15 11.81
N LEU A 160 -33.92 -9.73 10.55
CA LEU A 160 -35.17 -9.20 9.99
C LEU A 160 -36.27 -10.25 9.96
N ASN A 161 -35.94 -11.49 9.57
CA ASN A 161 -36.89 -12.61 9.58
C ASN A 161 -37.36 -12.94 11.01
N GLU A 162 -36.46 -12.90 11.99
CA GLU A 162 -36.82 -13.12 13.40
C GLU A 162 -37.78 -12.03 13.90
N ARG A 163 -37.46 -10.76 13.66
CA ARG A 163 -38.33 -9.63 14.01
C ARG A 163 -39.69 -9.71 13.31
N LEU A 164 -39.72 -10.12 12.04
CA LEU A 164 -40.96 -10.30 11.29
C LEU A 164 -41.81 -11.43 11.87
N SER A 165 -41.18 -12.54 12.26
CA SER A 165 -41.84 -13.65 12.96
C SER A 165 -42.44 -13.20 14.31
N GLN A 166 -41.65 -12.48 15.12
CA GLN A 166 -42.12 -11.91 16.39
C GLN A 166 -43.30 -10.94 16.18
N SER A 167 -43.20 -10.05 15.20
CA SER A 167 -44.30 -9.13 14.87
C SER A 167 -45.56 -9.86 14.43
N ASN A 168 -45.43 -10.96 13.68
CA ASN A 168 -46.57 -11.77 13.27
C ASN A 168 -47.23 -12.46 14.47
N LEU A 169 -46.43 -13.02 15.40
CA LEU A 169 -46.94 -13.61 16.63
C LEU A 169 -47.69 -12.58 17.48
N LEU A 170 -47.14 -11.37 17.64
CA LEU A 170 -47.81 -10.27 18.33
C LEU A 170 -49.13 -9.90 17.67
N ASN A 171 -49.15 -9.80 16.33
CA ASN A 171 -50.37 -9.50 15.59
C ASN A 171 -51.46 -10.57 15.79
N VAL A 172 -51.08 -11.85 15.81
CA VAL A 172 -52.02 -12.96 16.12
C VAL A 172 -52.58 -12.80 17.52
N ASN A 173 -51.72 -12.58 18.53
CA ASN A 173 -52.17 -12.39 19.92
C ASN A 173 -53.11 -11.18 20.06
N TYR A 174 -52.80 -10.05 19.42
CA TYR A 174 -53.69 -8.88 19.40
C TYR A 174 -55.04 -9.18 18.77
N LEU A 175 -55.09 -9.95 17.68
CA LEU A 175 -56.34 -10.35 17.05
C LEU A 175 -57.17 -11.26 17.96
N GLU A 176 -56.53 -12.20 18.67
CA GLU A 176 -57.20 -13.05 19.65
C GLU A 176 -57.79 -12.24 20.80
N GLU A 177 -57.02 -11.30 21.37
CA GLU A 177 -57.48 -10.41 22.44
C GLU A 177 -58.68 -9.55 21.99
N VAL A 178 -58.60 -8.96 20.80
CA VAL A 178 -59.71 -8.17 20.22
C VAL A 178 -60.97 -9.04 20.05
N ASN A 179 -60.83 -10.28 19.59
CA ASN A 179 -61.97 -11.19 19.42
C ASN A 179 -62.58 -11.62 20.76
N PHE A 180 -61.76 -11.88 21.77
CA PHE A 180 -62.22 -12.18 23.13
C PHE A 180 -63.03 -11.01 23.71
N LEU A 181 -62.51 -9.78 23.61
CA LEU A 181 -63.18 -8.57 24.10
C LEU A 181 -64.52 -8.31 23.39
N LYS A 182 -64.58 -8.52 22.07
CA LYS A 182 -65.85 -8.41 21.31
C LYS A 182 -66.89 -9.40 21.82
N THR A 183 -66.50 -10.66 22.00
CA THR A 183 -67.39 -11.73 22.47
C THR A 183 -67.94 -11.43 23.86
N ASN A 184 -67.10 -10.96 24.78
CA ASN A 184 -67.54 -10.61 26.13
C ASN A 184 -68.49 -9.41 26.14
N LYS A 185 -68.21 -8.38 25.35
CA LYS A 185 -69.08 -7.20 25.26
C LYS A 185 -70.47 -7.55 24.73
N GLU A 186 -70.57 -8.42 23.73
CA GLU A 186 -71.84 -8.92 23.21
C GLU A 186 -72.63 -9.72 24.26
N SER A 187 -71.95 -10.47 25.12
CA SER A 187 -72.58 -11.21 26.22
C SER A 187 -73.09 -10.31 27.35
N GLU A 188 -72.34 -9.27 27.74
CA GLU A 188 -72.74 -8.32 28.78
C GLU A 188 -73.92 -7.43 28.35
N GLU A 189 -73.96 -7.01 27.08
CA GLU A 189 -75.08 -6.25 26.52
C GLU A 189 -76.37 -7.09 26.47
N SER A 190 -76.25 -8.38 26.13
CA SER A 190 -77.37 -9.35 26.17
C SER A 190 -77.93 -9.53 27.59
N ASP A 191 -77.06 -9.71 28.59
CA ASP A 191 -77.48 -9.98 29.97
C ASP A 191 -78.10 -8.72 30.62
N SER A 192 -77.56 -7.54 30.34
CA SER A 192 -78.10 -6.23 30.75
C SER A 192 -79.52 -5.96 30.20
N TYR A 193 -79.76 -6.32 28.94
CA TYR A 193 -81.09 -6.18 28.33
C TYR A 193 -82.10 -7.10 29.01
N ILE A 194 -81.77 -8.39 29.19
CA ILE A 194 -82.65 -9.37 29.84
C ILE A 194 -83.08 -8.88 31.23
N ILE A 195 -82.14 -8.37 32.05
CA ILE A 195 -82.41 -7.88 33.41
C ILE A 195 -83.39 -6.70 33.43
N LYS A 196 -83.29 -5.74 32.49
CA LYS A 196 -84.17 -4.56 32.44
C LYS A 196 -85.61 -4.88 32.03
N THR A 197 -85.80 -5.92 31.21
CA THR A 197 -87.13 -6.35 30.75
C THR A 197 -87.90 -7.23 31.74
N ILE A 198 -87.29 -7.66 32.86
CA ILE A 198 -87.98 -8.50 33.85
C ILE A 198 -89.08 -7.69 34.56
N PRO A 199 -90.36 -8.10 34.47
CA PRO A 199 -91.45 -7.46 35.19
C PRO A 199 -91.24 -7.49 36.71
N LYS A 200 -91.53 -6.39 37.41
CA LYS A 200 -91.32 -6.26 38.87
C LYS A 200 -91.94 -7.41 39.70
N LYS A 201 -93.13 -7.87 39.30
CA LYS A 201 -93.86 -8.99 39.91
C LYS A 201 -93.12 -10.34 39.78
N ILE A 202 -92.36 -10.52 38.70
CA ILE A 202 -91.53 -11.69 38.44
C ILE A 202 -90.24 -11.61 39.27
N LYS A 203 -89.62 -10.43 39.38
CA LYS A 203 -88.42 -10.20 40.20
C LYS A 203 -88.62 -10.56 41.68
N GLU A 204 -89.79 -10.22 42.25
CA GLU A 204 -90.13 -10.53 43.65
C GLU A 204 -90.36 -12.03 43.90
N GLN A 205 -90.87 -12.77 42.90
CA GLN A 205 -91.04 -14.22 43.00
C GLN A 205 -89.72 -14.97 42.78
N PHE A 206 -88.84 -14.43 41.95
CA PHE A 206 -87.49 -14.96 41.70
C PHE A 206 -86.64 -15.07 42.97
N LEU A 207 -86.75 -14.10 43.88
CA LEU A 207 -85.99 -14.04 45.14
C LEU A 207 -86.41 -15.11 46.16
N ARG A 208 -87.57 -15.74 45.97
CA ARG A 208 -88.10 -16.78 46.86
C ARG A 208 -87.68 -18.18 46.44
N ILE A 209 -86.95 -18.31 45.33
CA ILE A 209 -86.50 -19.60 44.81
C ILE A 209 -85.14 -19.92 45.45
N ASN A 210 -85.10 -20.97 46.27
CA ASN A 210 -83.84 -21.57 46.72
C ASN A 210 -83.30 -22.49 45.62
N TYR A 211 -82.07 -22.23 45.15
CA TYR A 211 -81.39 -23.10 44.18
C TYR A 211 -80.23 -23.84 44.85
N SER A 212 -80.10 -25.14 44.59
CA SER A 212 -78.94 -25.92 45.02
C SER A 212 -77.83 -25.80 43.98
N ARG A 213 -76.71 -25.18 44.36
CA ARG A 213 -75.56 -24.97 43.46
C ARG A 213 -74.82 -26.28 43.14
N THR A 214 -75.02 -27.34 43.91
CA THR A 214 -74.36 -28.64 43.74
C THR A 214 -74.99 -29.50 42.66
N ASP A 215 -76.32 -29.44 42.50
CA ASP A 215 -77.05 -30.37 41.63
C ASP A 215 -77.71 -29.69 40.41
N GLY A 216 -77.68 -28.34 40.34
CA GLY A 216 -78.24 -27.56 39.23
C GLY A 216 -79.76 -27.66 39.08
N GLU A 217 -80.42 -28.37 40.00
CA GLU A 217 -81.86 -28.58 40.04
C GLU A 217 -82.54 -27.40 40.74
N ILE A 218 -83.63 -26.89 40.14
CA ILE A 218 -84.52 -25.93 40.79
C ILE A 218 -85.80 -26.66 41.19
N ASP A 219 -86.03 -26.77 42.49
CA ASP A 219 -87.29 -27.29 43.01
C ASP A 219 -88.33 -26.17 43.14
N PHE A 220 -89.31 -26.17 42.24
CA PHE A 220 -90.44 -25.24 42.26
C PHE A 220 -91.60 -25.71 43.15
N SER A 221 -91.51 -26.90 43.77
CA SER A 221 -92.62 -27.55 44.47
C SER A 221 -92.95 -26.91 45.82
N ASN A 222 -91.98 -26.25 46.46
CA ASN A 222 -92.09 -25.74 47.83
C ASN A 222 -92.54 -24.27 47.93
N HIS A 223 -92.72 -23.58 46.82
CA HIS A 223 -93.12 -22.18 46.82
C HIS A 223 -94.27 -21.95 45.84
N ASP A 224 -95.18 -21.06 46.21
CA ASP A 224 -96.37 -20.67 45.43
C ASP A 224 -95.94 -19.87 44.19
N VAL A 225 -95.25 -20.56 43.28
CA VAL A 225 -94.61 -20.01 42.08
C VAL A 225 -95.63 -20.01 40.94
N SER A 226 -95.87 -18.84 40.37
CA SER A 226 -96.85 -18.71 39.28
C SER A 226 -96.41 -19.48 38.02
N GLU A 227 -97.35 -20.15 37.33
CA GLU A 227 -97.08 -20.85 36.06
C GLU A 227 -96.51 -19.91 34.97
N SER A 228 -96.83 -18.61 35.07
CA SER A 228 -96.24 -17.55 34.25
C SER A 228 -94.73 -17.37 34.46
N LEU A 229 -94.21 -17.59 35.68
CA LEU A 229 -92.79 -17.49 35.98
C LEU A 229 -92.00 -18.62 35.30
N ILE A 230 -92.52 -19.84 35.39
CA ILE A 230 -91.89 -21.03 34.78
C ILE A 230 -91.86 -20.89 33.25
N LYS A 231 -92.97 -20.43 32.65
CA LYS A 231 -93.01 -20.15 31.19
C LYS A 231 -92.02 -19.07 30.77
N TYR A 232 -91.86 -18.01 31.56
CA TYR A 232 -90.87 -16.95 31.30
C TYR A 232 -89.43 -17.47 31.39
N LEU A 233 -89.11 -18.23 32.43
CA LEU A 233 -87.79 -18.85 32.64
C LEU A 233 -87.39 -19.78 31.50
N ILE A 234 -88.34 -20.55 30.97
CA ILE A 234 -88.12 -21.45 29.84
C ILE A 234 -87.99 -20.66 28.53
N ALA A 235 -88.84 -19.64 28.30
CA ALA A 235 -88.84 -18.84 27.08
C ALA A 235 -87.52 -18.07 26.89
N TYR A 236 -86.93 -17.57 27.97
CA TYR A 236 -85.61 -16.92 27.96
C TYR A 236 -84.44 -17.90 28.14
N ASN A 237 -84.71 -19.20 28.11
CA ASN A 237 -83.72 -20.28 28.18
C ASN A 237 -82.84 -20.22 29.45
N LEU A 238 -83.41 -19.70 30.55
CA LEU A 238 -82.78 -19.62 31.87
C LEU A 238 -82.92 -20.95 32.63
N VAL A 239 -83.96 -21.71 32.32
CA VAL A 239 -84.24 -23.03 32.89
C VAL A 239 -84.71 -23.97 31.78
N LYS A 240 -84.30 -25.25 31.84
CA LYS A 240 -84.73 -26.31 30.93
C LYS A 240 -85.44 -27.41 31.71
N LYS A 241 -86.52 -27.95 31.14
CA LYS A 241 -87.20 -29.13 31.68
C LYS A 241 -86.52 -30.38 31.16
N HIS A 242 -86.14 -31.29 32.04
CA HIS A 242 -85.64 -32.61 31.66
C HIS A 242 -86.83 -33.54 31.42
N ASN A 243 -86.89 -34.14 30.22
CA ASN A 243 -88.07 -34.90 29.80
C ASN A 243 -88.22 -36.25 30.52
N GLU A 244 -87.15 -36.79 31.09
CA GLU A 244 -87.15 -38.12 31.71
C GLU A 244 -87.63 -38.09 33.17
N ASP A 245 -87.30 -37.04 33.94
CA ASP A 245 -87.61 -36.96 35.38
C ASP A 245 -88.65 -35.89 35.72
N GLY A 246 -89.11 -35.12 34.73
CA GLY A 246 -90.06 -34.01 34.92
C GLY A 246 -89.49 -32.80 35.67
N LYS A 247 -88.23 -32.87 36.11
CA LYS A 247 -87.50 -31.86 36.88
C LYS A 247 -86.97 -30.72 36.01
N PHE A 248 -86.71 -29.57 36.65
CA PHE A 248 -86.21 -28.37 35.99
C PHE A 248 -84.77 -28.07 36.39
N TYR A 249 -83.90 -27.85 35.41
CA TYR A 249 -82.49 -27.54 35.61
C TYR A 249 -82.17 -26.13 35.14
N ILE A 250 -81.38 -25.42 35.94
CA ILE A 250 -80.91 -24.08 35.61
C ILE A 250 -79.85 -24.13 34.52
N THR A 251 -79.94 -23.26 33.51
CA THR A 251 -78.88 -23.15 32.49
C THR A 251 -77.77 -22.23 32.99
N THR A 252 -76.59 -22.27 32.35
CA THR A 252 -75.48 -21.35 32.67
C THR A 252 -75.90 -19.87 32.61
N LYS A 253 -76.80 -19.52 31.68
CA LYS A 253 -77.42 -18.19 31.59
C LYS A 253 -78.31 -17.88 32.80
N GLY A 254 -79.09 -18.86 33.25
CA GLY A 254 -79.87 -18.77 34.48
C GLY A 254 -78.99 -18.53 35.70
N VAL A 255 -77.91 -19.31 35.87
CA VAL A 255 -76.99 -19.19 37.02
C VAL A 255 -76.38 -17.79 37.10
N ASN A 256 -75.89 -17.26 35.97
CA ASN A 256 -75.31 -15.92 35.92
C ASN A 256 -76.34 -14.84 36.30
N LEU A 257 -77.58 -14.97 35.84
CA LEU A 257 -78.68 -14.06 36.19
C LEU A 257 -79.06 -14.15 37.67
N PHE A 258 -79.13 -15.35 38.26
CA PHE A 258 -79.38 -15.55 39.69
C PHE A 258 -78.25 -14.95 40.55
N HIS A 259 -77.00 -15.12 40.14
CA HIS A 259 -75.85 -14.54 40.83
C HIS A 259 -75.88 -13.00 40.78
N HIS A 260 -76.19 -12.43 39.62
CA HIS A 260 -76.26 -10.99 39.44
C HIS A 260 -77.43 -10.36 40.22
N LEU A 261 -78.60 -11.00 40.26
CA LEU A 261 -79.75 -10.52 41.04
C LEU A 261 -79.51 -10.59 42.56
N ASN A 262 -78.84 -11.63 43.06
CA ASN A 262 -78.46 -11.72 44.48
C ASN A 262 -77.40 -10.69 44.87
N MET A 263 -76.46 -10.37 43.97
CA MET A 263 -75.47 -9.31 44.17
C MET A 263 -76.13 -7.92 44.26
N VAL A 264 -77.10 -7.63 43.39
CA VAL A 264 -77.77 -6.32 43.33
C VAL A 264 -78.72 -6.08 44.53
N ASN A 265 -79.22 -7.14 45.17
CA ASN A 265 -80.11 -7.02 46.34
C ASN A 265 -79.40 -7.11 47.70
N ASN A 266 -78.09 -7.44 47.74
CA ASN A 266 -77.25 -7.42 48.94
C ASN A 266 -76.52 -6.07 49.13
N LEU A 267 -76.99 -5.02 48.45
CA LEU A 267 -76.67 -3.60 48.61
C LEU A 267 -77.93 -2.86 49.06
#